data_AF-A0A8C6PJY1-F1
#
_entry.id   AF-A0A8C6PJY1-F1
#
_cell.length_a   1.000
_cell.length_b   1.000
_cell.length_c   1.000
_cell.angle_alpha   90.00
_cell.angle_beta   90.00
_cell.angle_gamma   90.00
#
_symmetry.space_group_name_H-M   'P 1'
#
loop_
_entity.id
_entity.type
_entity.pdbx_description
1 polymer ?
#
loop_
_entity_poly.entity_id
_entity_poly.type
_entity_poly.pdbx_seq_one_letter_code
_entity_poly.pdbx_strand_id
1 'polypeptide(L)'
;MSLYPSLEDLKVDKVIKVSRACFYRLITVTTRADVPGELGDYMGLSLNSEEVQRNLALVPMADNQVAVPSVSGVGAMVRPVTGADIGIRRAEIRPGLREVILCKDQDGKVGLRIRTIDNGLFVQLVQANSPAALVGLRFGDQVLQINGQNCAGWSADKAHKALKAAAETRIEMVVRDRPFQRTITMHKDSSGHVGFIYKSGKITSLVKDSSAARNGLLTEHYICEINGQNVIGLKVGPVGSFTADVLFHSTNENRIITFTRFWYFHFHKALGNNL
;
A
#
# COMPACT_ATOMS: atom_id res chain seq x y z
N MET A 1 -37.28 8.99 -24.84
CA MET A 1 -35.98 9.28 -25.47
C MET A 1 -34.92 8.53 -24.68
N SER A 2 -34.32 7.51 -25.30
CA SER A 2 -33.30 6.64 -24.69
C SER A 2 -31.99 7.41 -24.51
N LEU A 3 -31.38 7.25 -23.35
CA LEU A 3 -30.28 8.06 -22.81
C LEU A 3 -28.90 7.43 -23.00
N TYR A 4 -28.75 6.48 -23.94
CA TYR A 4 -27.47 5.83 -24.26
C TYR A 4 -27.41 5.46 -25.76
N PRO A 5 -26.28 5.73 -26.46
CA PRO A 5 -26.06 5.24 -27.82
C PRO A 5 -25.82 3.72 -27.84
N SER A 6 -26.33 3.04 -28.87
CA SER A 6 -26.15 1.60 -29.13
C SER A 6 -24.75 1.27 -29.68
N LEU A 7 -24.34 0.01 -29.51
CA LEU A 7 -23.00 -0.55 -29.76
C LEU A 7 -22.53 -0.57 -31.23
N GLU A 8 -23.16 0.17 -32.14
CA GLU A 8 -22.93 0.07 -33.59
C GLU A 8 -22.06 1.21 -34.17
N ASP A 9 -21.66 2.20 -33.36
CA ASP A 9 -20.91 3.38 -33.81
C ASP A 9 -19.38 3.37 -33.49
N LEU A 10 -18.81 2.25 -33.05
CA LEU A 10 -17.35 2.11 -32.91
C LEU A 10 -16.67 1.83 -34.25
N LYS A 11 -16.70 2.81 -35.16
CA LYS A 11 -15.68 2.92 -36.23
C LYS A 11 -14.45 3.61 -35.66
N VAL A 12 -13.38 2.83 -35.59
CA VAL A 12 -11.99 3.19 -35.34
C VAL A 12 -11.63 4.35 -36.26
N ASP A 13 -11.55 5.58 -35.72
CA ASP A 13 -10.70 6.70 -36.17
C ASP A 13 -11.17 8.02 -35.53
N LYS A 14 -10.84 8.22 -34.23
CA LYS A 14 -10.86 9.55 -33.57
C LYS A 14 -10.19 9.59 -32.18
N VAL A 15 -9.14 8.81 -31.95
CA VAL A 15 -8.35 8.84 -30.68
C VAL A 15 -7.10 9.75 -30.77
N ILE A 16 -7.10 10.74 -31.66
CA ILE A 16 -6.04 11.76 -31.72
C ILE A 16 -6.67 13.16 -31.81
N LYS A 17 -7.50 13.54 -30.83
CA LYS A 17 -7.80 14.96 -30.56
C LYS A 17 -8.59 15.25 -29.27
N VAL A 18 -8.40 14.51 -28.17
CA VAL A 18 -8.91 14.96 -26.85
C VAL A 18 -7.92 14.55 -25.75
N SER A 19 -6.76 15.20 -25.70
CA SER A 19 -5.84 15.17 -24.56
C SER A 19 -5.01 16.45 -24.59
N ARG A 20 -5.69 17.60 -24.50
CA ARG A 20 -5.00 18.88 -24.30
C ARG A 20 -5.84 20.00 -23.67
N ALA A 21 -6.99 19.68 -23.08
CA ALA A 21 -7.78 20.65 -22.33
C ALA A 21 -8.38 19.97 -21.10
N CYS A 22 -8.27 20.65 -19.96
CA CYS A 22 -8.78 20.26 -18.65
C CYS A 22 -7.85 19.40 -17.78
N PHE A 23 -6.74 20.00 -17.36
CA PHE A 23 -6.28 19.84 -15.99
C PHE A 23 -5.86 21.22 -15.47
N TYR A 24 -6.20 21.52 -14.22
CA TYR A 24 -5.96 22.75 -13.44
C TYR A 24 -7.10 23.80 -13.38
N ARG A 25 -8.14 23.47 -12.61
CA ARG A 25 -8.91 24.35 -11.70
C ARG A 25 -9.74 23.41 -10.81
N LEU A 26 -9.79 23.46 -9.48
CA LEU A 26 -9.62 24.53 -8.50
C LEU A 26 -8.97 24.00 -7.21
N ILE A 27 -8.15 24.82 -6.54
CA ILE A 27 -8.32 25.09 -5.10
C ILE A 27 -8.23 26.60 -4.94
N THR A 28 -9.35 27.23 -4.59
CA THR A 28 -9.40 28.64 -4.17
C THR A 28 -9.35 28.64 -2.65
N VAL A 29 -8.26 29.15 -2.05
CA VAL A 29 -8.26 29.56 -0.64
C VAL A 29 -8.15 31.07 -0.63
N THR A 30 -9.21 31.71 -0.18
CA THR A 30 -9.25 33.11 0.19
C THR A 30 -8.47 33.32 1.48
N THR A 31 -7.40 34.10 1.42
CA THR A 31 -6.89 34.84 2.58
C THR A 31 -6.54 36.25 2.11
N ARG A 32 -7.43 37.20 2.42
CA ARG A 32 -7.06 38.62 2.54
C ARG A 32 -6.20 38.73 3.80
N ALA A 33 -4.93 39.07 3.63
CA ALA A 33 -4.10 39.64 4.66
C ALA A 33 -3.04 40.50 3.96
N ASP A 34 -3.05 41.79 4.26
CA ASP A 34 -2.03 42.76 3.86
C ASP A 34 -0.66 42.29 4.33
N VAL A 35 0.32 42.23 3.41
CA VAL A 35 1.73 42.05 3.76
C VAL A 35 2.57 42.99 2.88
N PRO A 36 3.25 44.00 3.45
CA PRO A 36 4.08 44.95 2.71
C PRO A 36 5.49 44.40 2.47
N GLY A 37 6.03 44.61 1.26
CA GLY A 37 7.46 44.46 0.94
C GLY A 37 7.75 43.38 -0.11
N GLU A 38 8.27 43.80 -1.26
CA GLU A 38 8.75 42.91 -2.32
C GLU A 38 9.94 42.07 -1.83
N LEU A 39 9.83 40.74 -1.95
CA LEU A 39 10.87 39.78 -1.56
C LEU A 39 12.13 39.83 -2.45
N GLY A 40 12.12 40.65 -3.51
CA GLY A 40 13.23 40.81 -4.45
C GLY A 40 14.46 41.48 -3.83
N ASP A 41 14.23 42.46 -2.95
CA ASP A 41 15.31 43.22 -2.29
C ASP A 41 15.94 42.44 -1.14
N TYR A 42 15.21 41.48 -0.55
CA TYR A 42 15.70 40.70 0.59
C TYR A 42 16.70 39.60 0.19
N MET A 43 16.65 39.11 -1.06
CA MET A 43 17.53 38.03 -1.55
C MET A 43 18.55 38.51 -2.58
N GLY A 44 18.54 39.79 -2.97
CA GLY A 44 19.49 40.35 -3.95
C GLY A 44 19.41 39.71 -5.34
N LEU A 45 18.25 39.15 -5.70
CA LEU A 45 18.02 38.43 -6.97
C LEU A 45 17.07 39.21 -7.89
N SER A 46 17.24 40.53 -7.98
CA SER A 46 16.48 41.36 -8.90
C SER A 46 17.01 41.20 -10.33
N LEU A 47 16.35 40.33 -11.11
CA LEU A 47 16.65 40.08 -12.53
C LEU A 47 16.12 41.18 -13.48
N ASN A 48 15.72 42.33 -12.95
CA ASN A 48 15.15 43.45 -13.72
C ASN A 48 16.20 44.47 -14.21
N SER A 49 17.49 44.24 -13.98
CA SER A 49 18.54 45.14 -14.49
C SER A 49 18.77 44.94 -15.99
N GLU A 50 18.84 46.05 -16.74
CA GLU A 50 19.07 46.09 -18.18
C GLU A 50 20.37 45.37 -18.63
N GLU A 51 21.32 45.16 -17.71
CA GLU A 51 22.55 44.41 -17.92
C GLU A 51 22.33 42.89 -18.04
N VAL A 52 21.36 42.33 -17.29
CA VAL A 52 21.01 40.91 -17.34
C VAL A 52 20.33 40.58 -18.68
N GLN A 53 19.47 41.48 -19.16
CA GLN A 53 18.80 41.33 -20.45
C GLN A 53 19.79 41.41 -21.63
N ARG A 54 20.81 42.27 -21.54
CA ARG A 54 21.85 42.37 -22.57
C ARG A 54 22.72 41.11 -22.66
N ASN A 55 22.99 40.46 -21.53
CA ASN A 55 23.80 39.24 -21.48
C ASN A 55 23.03 37.97 -21.87
N LEU A 56 21.70 37.94 -21.76
CA LEU A 56 20.89 36.84 -22.29
C LEU A 56 20.86 36.79 -23.83
N ALA A 57 21.07 37.93 -24.50
CA ALA A 57 20.98 38.05 -25.96
C ALA A 57 22.25 37.60 -26.72
N LEU A 58 23.33 37.24 -26.02
CA LEU A 58 24.64 36.91 -26.60
C LEU A 58 24.99 35.41 -26.59
N VAL A 59 24.03 34.51 -26.36
CA VAL A 59 24.28 33.07 -26.49
C VAL A 59 24.11 32.65 -27.97
N PRO A 60 25.18 32.28 -28.70
CA PRO A 60 25.05 31.80 -30.07
C PRO A 60 24.28 30.48 -30.09
N MET A 61 23.25 30.41 -30.93
CA MET A 61 22.52 29.18 -31.23
C MET A 61 23.41 28.25 -32.04
N ALA A 62 24.17 27.40 -31.36
CA ALA A 62 24.72 26.18 -31.93
C ALA A 62 23.86 25.01 -31.45
N ASP A 63 23.38 24.20 -32.40
CA ASP A 63 22.75 22.91 -32.15
C ASP A 63 23.63 22.07 -31.22
N ASN A 64 23.26 21.99 -29.94
CA ASN A 64 23.89 21.09 -29.01
C ASN A 64 22.87 20.55 -28.02
N GLN A 65 22.78 19.23 -28.03
CA GLN A 65 22.18 18.41 -26.99
C GLN A 65 22.62 18.94 -25.62
N VAL A 66 21.66 19.33 -24.78
CA VAL A 66 21.98 19.80 -23.43
C VAL A 66 22.33 18.58 -22.58
N ALA A 67 23.63 18.34 -22.46
CA ALA A 67 24.20 17.51 -21.41
C ALA A 67 23.90 18.17 -20.06
N VAL A 68 23.02 17.53 -19.29
CA VAL A 68 22.80 17.84 -17.87
C VAL A 68 24.09 17.47 -17.12
N PRO A 69 24.60 18.31 -16.20
CA PRO A 69 25.88 18.04 -15.53
C PRO A 69 25.84 16.68 -14.82
N SER A 70 26.69 15.77 -15.29
CA SER A 70 27.00 14.53 -14.59
C SER A 70 27.70 14.88 -13.29
N VAL A 71 26.99 14.75 -12.18
CA VAL A 71 27.61 14.67 -10.85
C VAL A 71 28.34 13.33 -10.80
N SER A 72 29.60 13.35 -11.23
CA SER A 72 30.54 12.26 -11.00
C SER A 72 30.89 12.24 -9.52
N GLY A 73 30.21 11.39 -8.76
CA GLY A 73 30.55 11.12 -7.36
C GLY A 73 29.33 11.10 -6.45
N VAL A 74 29.09 9.93 -5.86
CA VAL A 74 28.01 9.58 -4.93
C VAL A 74 26.69 9.23 -5.64
N GLY A 75 26.36 7.94 -5.55
CA GLY A 75 25.32 7.29 -6.34
C GLY A 75 24.00 8.05 -6.36
N ALA A 76 23.41 8.08 -7.57
CA ALA A 76 22.01 8.37 -7.77
C ALA A 76 21.17 7.42 -6.88
N MET A 77 20.89 7.84 -5.65
CA MET A 77 19.80 7.29 -4.88
C MET A 77 18.53 7.74 -5.58
N VAL A 78 18.13 6.96 -6.59
CA VAL A 78 16.77 7.00 -7.10
C VAL A 78 15.89 6.64 -5.91
N ARG A 79 15.20 7.63 -5.34
CA ARG A 79 14.14 7.35 -4.37
C ARG A 79 13.18 6.39 -5.06
N PRO A 80 12.93 5.18 -4.51
CA PRO A 80 12.01 4.25 -5.12
C PRO A 80 10.66 4.96 -5.33
N VAL A 81 10.14 4.98 -6.55
CA VAL A 81 8.84 5.61 -6.91
C VAL A 81 7.65 4.83 -6.31
N THR A 82 7.91 3.97 -5.33
CA THR A 82 6.99 3.26 -4.41
C THR A 82 5.85 4.09 -3.82
N GLY A 83 5.95 5.41 -3.88
CA GLY A 83 4.95 6.31 -3.32
C GLY A 83 3.62 6.34 -4.08
N ALA A 84 3.49 5.87 -5.33
CA ALA A 84 2.23 6.02 -6.09
C ALA A 84 1.26 4.83 -5.93
N ASP A 85 1.77 3.63 -5.66
CA ASP A 85 0.94 2.43 -5.64
C ASP A 85 0.11 2.31 -4.36
N ILE A 86 -1.21 2.38 -4.51
CA ILE A 86 -2.19 2.27 -3.41
C ILE A 86 -1.98 0.95 -2.63
N GLY A 87 -1.65 -0.14 -3.33
CA GLY A 87 -1.36 -1.45 -2.73
C GLY A 87 -0.11 -1.42 -1.85
N ILE A 88 0.95 -0.74 -2.29
CA ILE A 88 2.22 -0.63 -1.57
C ILE A 88 2.07 0.24 -0.31
N ARG A 89 1.36 1.38 -0.40
CA ARG A 89 1.04 2.22 0.77
C ARG A 89 0.22 1.46 1.80
N ARG A 90 -0.77 0.69 1.34
CA ARG A 90 -1.62 -0.15 2.21
C ARG A 90 -0.86 -1.34 2.82
N ALA A 91 0.17 -1.83 2.14
CA ALA A 91 1.03 -2.91 2.60
C ALA A 91 2.09 -2.45 3.60
N GLU A 92 2.32 -1.13 3.75
CA GLU A 92 3.24 -0.59 4.76
C GLU A 92 2.75 -0.97 6.16
N ILE A 93 3.61 -1.62 6.94
CA ILE A 93 3.36 -1.87 8.36
C ILE A 93 4.03 -0.73 9.10
N ARG A 94 3.23 0.19 9.66
CA ARG A 94 3.75 1.20 10.57
C ARG A 94 3.76 0.62 11.97
N PRO A 95 4.94 0.46 12.62
CA PRO A 95 4.97 0.01 14.00
C PRO A 95 4.33 1.08 14.87
N GLY A 96 3.08 0.86 15.27
CA GLY A 96 2.31 1.85 15.99
C GLY A 96 0.94 1.34 16.43
N LEU A 97 0.35 2.09 17.36
CA LEU A 97 -1.05 1.96 17.72
C LEU A 97 -1.84 2.92 16.83
N ARG A 98 -2.94 2.44 16.27
CA ARG A 98 -3.89 3.28 15.56
C ARG A 98 -5.27 3.12 16.19
N GLU A 99 -5.97 4.23 16.31
CA GLU A 99 -7.37 4.25 16.66
C GLU A 99 -8.20 4.16 15.39
N VAL A 100 -9.22 3.32 15.41
CA VAL A 100 -10.13 3.11 14.30
C VAL A 100 -11.57 3.24 14.79
N ILE A 101 -12.39 3.92 13.99
CA ILE A 101 -13.82 4.08 14.26
C ILE A 101 -14.57 3.30 13.20
N LEU A 102 -15.39 2.35 13.63
CA LEU A 102 -16.22 1.53 12.76
C LEU A 102 -17.69 1.86 12.95
N CYS A 103 -18.45 1.75 11.86
CA CYS A 103 -19.90 1.75 11.87
C CYS A 103 -20.38 0.35 11.49
N LYS A 104 -21.51 -0.10 12.04
CA LYS A 104 -22.14 -1.34 11.58
C LYS A 104 -22.82 -1.11 10.24
N ASP A 105 -22.87 -2.15 9.43
CA ASP A 105 -23.67 -2.17 8.20
C ASP A 105 -25.17 -2.31 8.51
N GLN A 106 -26.02 -2.27 7.49
CA GLN A 106 -27.48 -2.46 7.57
C GLN A 106 -27.87 -3.76 8.29
N ASP A 107 -27.01 -4.78 8.20
CA ASP A 107 -27.13 -6.07 8.86
C ASP A 107 -26.74 -6.06 10.36
N GLY A 108 -26.31 -4.92 10.91
CA GLY A 108 -25.75 -4.83 12.26
C GLY A 108 -24.40 -5.55 12.40
N LYS A 109 -23.66 -5.72 11.30
CA LYS A 109 -22.36 -6.43 11.27
C LYS A 109 -21.23 -5.49 10.86
N VAL A 110 -20.03 -5.74 11.37
CA VAL A 110 -18.79 -5.04 10.97
C VAL A 110 -17.96 -5.83 9.95
N GLY A 111 -18.25 -7.13 9.76
CA GLY A 111 -17.52 -8.00 8.83
C GLY A 111 -16.14 -8.46 9.32
N LEU A 112 -15.98 -8.62 10.63
CA LEU A 112 -14.71 -8.99 11.29
C LEU A 112 -14.82 -10.34 12.01
N ARG A 113 -13.82 -11.21 11.83
CA ARG A 113 -13.61 -12.42 12.64
C ARG A 113 -12.39 -12.24 13.54
N ILE A 114 -12.55 -12.45 14.84
CA ILE A 114 -11.47 -12.32 15.83
C ILE A 114 -11.09 -13.70 16.35
N ARG A 115 -9.80 -13.88 16.65
CA ARG A 115 -9.26 -15.04 17.34
C ARG A 115 -8.40 -14.62 18.52
N THR A 116 -8.42 -15.42 19.57
CA THR A 116 -7.52 -15.31 20.70
C THR A 116 -6.21 -16.08 20.46
N ILE A 117 -5.07 -15.43 20.64
CA ILE A 117 -3.74 -16.06 20.64
C ILE A 117 -2.95 -15.45 21.80
N ASP A 118 -2.34 -16.28 22.66
CA ASP A 118 -1.52 -15.84 23.80
C ASP A 118 -2.14 -14.70 24.62
N ASN A 119 -3.43 -14.84 24.97
CA ASN A 119 -4.23 -13.86 25.71
C ASN A 119 -4.46 -12.50 25.01
N GLY A 120 -4.07 -12.37 23.74
CA GLY A 120 -4.39 -11.24 22.87
C GLY A 120 -5.51 -11.56 21.87
N LEU A 121 -6.19 -10.52 21.39
CA LEU A 121 -7.17 -10.62 20.30
C LEU A 121 -6.55 -10.22 18.97
N PHE A 122 -6.75 -11.03 17.95
CA PHE A 122 -6.21 -10.81 16.61
C PHE A 122 -7.28 -10.98 15.54
N VAL A 123 -7.18 -10.18 14.48
CA VAL A 123 -8.06 -10.24 13.32
C VAL A 123 -7.69 -11.45 12.46
N GLN A 124 -8.62 -12.40 12.35
CA GLN A 124 -8.46 -13.63 11.57
C GLN A 124 -9.01 -13.51 10.15
N LEU A 125 -10.12 -12.78 9.97
CA LEU A 125 -10.73 -12.59 8.66
C LEU A 125 -11.40 -11.23 8.63
N VAL A 126 -11.24 -10.55 7.50
CA VAL A 126 -11.94 -9.31 7.18
C VAL A 126 -12.71 -9.55 5.90
N GLN A 127 -14.03 -9.34 5.94
CA GLN A 127 -14.87 -9.47 4.76
C GLN A 127 -14.61 -8.31 3.79
N ALA A 128 -14.52 -8.61 2.50
CA ALA A 128 -14.39 -7.56 1.48
C ALA A 128 -15.62 -6.65 1.50
N ASN A 129 -15.42 -5.36 1.23
CA ASN A 129 -16.47 -4.32 1.25
C ASN A 129 -17.22 -4.17 2.58
N SER A 130 -16.67 -4.69 3.68
CA SER A 130 -17.24 -4.48 5.01
C SER A 130 -16.71 -3.20 5.67
N PRO A 131 -17.40 -2.68 6.70
CA PRO A 131 -16.89 -1.54 7.48
C PRO A 131 -15.47 -1.77 8.01
N ALA A 132 -15.14 -3.00 8.44
CA ALA A 132 -13.79 -3.35 8.87
C ALA A 132 -12.74 -3.18 7.75
N ALA A 133 -13.07 -3.56 6.52
CA ALA A 133 -12.17 -3.39 5.38
C ALA A 133 -11.99 -1.91 5.01
N LEU A 134 -13.06 -1.11 5.09
CA LEU A 134 -13.02 0.33 4.78
C LEU A 134 -12.11 1.11 5.72
N VAL A 135 -12.12 0.73 7.01
CA VAL A 135 -11.26 1.36 8.02
C VAL A 135 -9.82 0.81 7.97
N GLY A 136 -9.54 -0.14 7.08
CA GLY A 136 -8.19 -0.64 6.82
C GLY A 136 -7.74 -1.74 7.78
N LEU A 137 -8.66 -2.39 8.50
CA LEU A 137 -8.33 -3.59 9.27
C LEU A 137 -7.90 -4.71 8.32
N ARG A 138 -6.88 -5.45 8.71
CA ARG A 138 -6.30 -6.55 7.94
C ARG A 138 -6.09 -7.77 8.80
N PHE A 139 -5.88 -8.89 8.12
CA PHE A 139 -5.44 -10.11 8.77
C PHE A 139 -4.16 -9.87 9.58
N GLY A 140 -4.15 -10.38 10.81
CA GLY A 140 -3.01 -10.29 11.72
C GLY A 140 -2.93 -9.01 12.55
N ASP A 141 -3.85 -8.05 12.38
CA ASP A 141 -3.95 -6.91 13.27
C ASP A 141 -4.34 -7.34 14.69
N GLN A 142 -3.77 -6.70 15.70
CA GLN A 142 -4.05 -7.00 17.11
C GLN A 142 -5.00 -5.95 17.69
N VAL A 143 -6.12 -6.39 18.24
CA VAL A 143 -7.09 -5.53 18.93
C VAL A 143 -6.69 -5.41 20.40
N LEU A 144 -6.45 -4.19 20.85
CA LEU A 144 -6.08 -3.90 22.24
C LEU A 144 -7.25 -3.37 23.06
N GLN A 145 -8.08 -2.52 22.45
CA GLN A 145 -9.27 -1.96 23.10
C GLN A 145 -10.47 -1.95 22.16
N ILE A 146 -11.66 -2.08 22.74
CA ILE A 146 -12.96 -1.89 22.07
C ILE A 146 -13.81 -0.98 22.99
N ASN A 147 -14.25 0.16 22.49
CA ASN A 147 -15.04 1.18 23.21
C ASN A 147 -14.43 1.54 24.58
N GLY A 148 -13.12 1.80 24.61
CA GLY A 148 -12.37 2.13 25.83
C GLY A 148 -12.10 0.95 26.78
N GLN A 149 -12.57 -0.27 26.49
CA GLN A 149 -12.31 -1.44 27.33
C GLN A 149 -11.10 -2.24 26.84
N ASN A 150 -10.18 -2.55 27.75
CA ASN A 150 -9.03 -3.40 27.47
C ASN A 150 -9.45 -4.84 27.14
N CYS A 151 -8.97 -5.34 26.01
CA CYS A 151 -9.29 -6.67 25.48
C CYS A 151 -8.31 -7.76 25.93
N ALA A 152 -7.30 -7.44 26.73
CA ALA A 152 -6.35 -8.42 27.25
C ALA A 152 -7.07 -9.52 28.04
N GLY A 153 -6.80 -10.79 27.70
CA GLY A 153 -7.42 -11.96 28.32
C GLY A 153 -8.87 -12.22 27.94
N TRP A 154 -9.45 -11.46 27.01
CA TRP A 154 -10.82 -11.75 26.53
C TRP A 154 -10.85 -13.03 25.70
N SER A 155 -11.93 -13.80 25.81
CA SER A 155 -12.23 -14.86 24.85
C SER A 155 -12.72 -14.28 23.52
N ALA A 156 -12.57 -15.04 22.43
CA ALA A 156 -13.09 -14.62 21.12
C ALA A 156 -14.61 -14.37 21.17
N ASP A 157 -15.34 -15.21 21.91
CA ASP A 157 -16.79 -15.06 22.09
C ASP A 157 -17.16 -13.78 22.84
N LYS A 158 -16.38 -13.42 23.88
CA LYS A 158 -16.57 -12.15 24.60
C LYS A 158 -16.34 -10.96 23.68
N ALA A 159 -15.30 -10.99 22.85
CA ALA A 159 -15.05 -9.95 21.87
C ALA A 159 -16.19 -9.82 20.85
N HIS A 160 -16.70 -10.94 20.34
CA HIS A 160 -17.84 -10.96 19.43
C HIS A 160 -19.13 -10.44 20.09
N LYS A 161 -19.36 -10.78 21.36
CA LYS A 161 -20.50 -10.24 22.13
C LYS A 161 -20.36 -8.73 22.33
N ALA A 162 -19.18 -8.23 22.67
CA ALA A 162 -18.92 -6.80 22.83
C ALA A 162 -19.17 -6.02 21.52
N LEU A 163 -18.69 -6.53 20.37
CA LEU A 163 -18.95 -5.92 19.06
C LEU A 163 -20.44 -5.94 18.68
N LYS A 164 -21.15 -7.01 19.03
CA LYS A 164 -22.62 -7.09 18.81
C LYS A 164 -23.37 -6.11 19.69
N ALA A 165 -22.99 -5.97 20.97
CA ALA A 165 -23.63 -5.07 21.92
C ALA A 165 -23.28 -3.58 21.72
N ALA A 166 -22.18 -3.28 21.00
CA ALA A 166 -21.76 -1.92 20.72
C ALA A 166 -22.80 -1.13 19.89
N ALA A 167 -22.73 0.20 19.93
CA ALA A 167 -23.63 1.04 19.15
C ALA A 167 -23.46 0.77 17.64
N GLU A 168 -24.53 0.96 16.87
CA GLU A 168 -24.48 0.76 15.41
C GLU A 168 -23.69 1.86 14.70
N THR A 169 -23.73 3.07 15.25
CA THR A 169 -23.17 4.27 14.63
C THR A 169 -21.69 4.46 14.89
N ARG A 170 -21.17 3.95 16.02
CA ARG A 170 -19.79 4.22 16.44
C ARG A 170 -19.25 3.12 17.34
N ILE A 171 -18.23 2.43 16.85
CA ILE A 171 -17.42 1.47 17.59
C ILE A 171 -15.97 1.93 17.50
N GLU A 172 -15.40 2.32 18.64
CA GLU A 172 -14.00 2.72 18.73
C GLU A 172 -13.16 1.48 19.02
N MET A 173 -12.09 1.27 18.26
CA MET A 173 -11.12 0.22 18.55
C MET A 173 -9.70 0.77 18.48
N VAL A 174 -8.86 0.36 19.43
CA VAL A 174 -7.42 0.62 19.37
C VAL A 174 -6.74 -0.65 18.89
N VAL A 175 -6.01 -0.53 17.79
CA VAL A 175 -5.42 -1.66 17.07
C VAL A 175 -3.92 -1.43 16.91
N ARG A 176 -3.15 -2.52 17.01
CA ARG A 176 -1.74 -2.56 16.66
C ARG A 176 -1.56 -3.26 15.32
N ASP A 177 -0.88 -2.59 14.41
CA ASP A 177 -0.69 -3.05 13.03
C ASP A 177 0.23 -4.26 13.00
N ARG A 178 -0.35 -5.41 12.61
CA ARG A 178 0.32 -6.65 12.22
C ARG A 178 1.64 -6.95 12.99
N PRO A 179 1.61 -7.09 14.33
CA PRO A 179 2.81 -7.16 15.16
C PRO A 179 3.76 -8.33 14.88
N PHE A 180 3.26 -9.38 14.20
CA PHE A 180 4.04 -10.58 13.88
C PHE A 180 4.32 -10.75 12.38
N GLN A 181 3.98 -9.75 11.57
CA GLN A 181 4.29 -9.75 10.15
C GLN A 181 5.55 -8.96 9.89
N ARG A 182 6.33 -9.42 8.90
CA ARG A 182 7.52 -8.72 8.42
C ARG A 182 7.34 -8.33 6.97
N THR A 183 7.50 -7.03 6.69
CA THR A 183 7.51 -6.49 5.33
C THR A 183 8.94 -6.48 4.79
N ILE A 184 9.12 -7.00 3.57
CA ILE A 184 10.40 -7.07 2.88
C ILE A 184 10.18 -6.58 1.45
N THR A 185 10.89 -5.52 1.07
CA THR A 185 10.93 -5.01 -0.30
C THR A 185 12.10 -5.63 -1.04
N MET A 186 11.84 -6.15 -2.23
CA MET A 186 12.85 -6.81 -3.05
C MET A 186 12.70 -6.37 -4.50
N HIS A 187 13.78 -6.40 -5.26
CA HIS A 187 13.79 -6.03 -6.66
C HIS A 187 14.02 -7.26 -7.54
N LYS A 188 13.35 -7.28 -8.69
CA LYS A 188 13.60 -8.27 -9.74
C LYS A 188 14.98 -8.02 -10.37
N ASP A 189 15.66 -9.10 -10.72
CA ASP A 189 16.85 -9.05 -11.57
C ASP A 189 16.49 -8.83 -13.05
N SER A 190 17.50 -8.76 -13.92
CA SER A 190 17.31 -8.66 -15.38
C SER A 190 16.52 -9.83 -15.97
N SER A 191 16.46 -10.96 -15.27
CA SER A 191 15.74 -12.17 -15.65
C SER A 191 14.31 -12.21 -15.09
N GLY A 192 13.88 -11.17 -14.36
CA GLY A 192 12.54 -11.07 -13.77
C GLY A 192 12.35 -11.82 -12.44
N HIS A 193 13.42 -12.35 -11.85
CA HIS A 193 13.36 -13.14 -10.62
C HIS A 193 13.77 -12.33 -9.39
N VAL A 194 13.12 -12.64 -8.26
CA VAL A 194 13.48 -12.06 -6.94
C VAL A 194 14.47 -12.95 -6.18
N GLY A 195 14.48 -14.25 -6.49
CA GLY A 195 15.46 -15.24 -6.03
C GLY A 195 15.14 -15.99 -4.73
N PHE A 196 13.92 -16.50 -4.60
CA PHE A 196 13.55 -17.44 -3.54
C PHE A 196 12.69 -18.58 -4.10
N ILE A 197 12.72 -19.72 -3.43
CA ILE A 197 11.89 -20.88 -3.73
C ILE A 197 10.88 -21.03 -2.61
N TYR A 198 9.63 -21.29 -2.97
CA TYR A 198 8.56 -21.54 -2.02
C TYR A 198 7.70 -22.73 -2.45
N LYS A 199 7.06 -23.38 -1.46
CA LYS A 199 6.14 -24.49 -1.65
C LYS A 199 4.92 -24.29 -0.76
N SER A 200 3.72 -24.35 -1.32
CA SER A 200 2.45 -24.13 -0.59
C SER A 200 2.45 -22.86 0.26
N GLY A 201 2.96 -21.75 -0.31
CA GLY A 201 3.07 -20.45 0.36
C GLY A 201 4.23 -20.32 1.36
N LYS A 202 4.99 -21.39 1.64
CA LYS A 202 6.12 -21.39 2.56
C LYS A 202 7.45 -21.25 1.81
N ILE A 203 8.30 -20.31 2.23
CA ILE A 203 9.64 -20.10 1.68
C ILE A 203 10.56 -21.21 2.18
N THR A 204 11.14 -21.97 1.25
CA THR A 204 11.99 -23.13 1.54
C THR A 204 13.47 -22.81 1.42
N SER A 205 13.86 -22.03 0.42
CA SER A 205 15.25 -21.70 0.17
C SER A 205 15.40 -20.36 -0.55
N LEU A 206 16.60 -19.79 -0.46
CA LEU A 206 16.98 -18.52 -1.07
C LEU A 206 18.08 -18.78 -2.09
N VAL A 207 18.03 -18.05 -3.20
CA VAL A 207 19.10 -18.06 -4.19
C VAL A 207 20.21 -17.12 -3.71
N LYS A 208 21.47 -17.55 -3.79
CA LYS A 208 22.62 -16.72 -3.42
C LYS A 208 22.69 -15.48 -4.32
N ASP A 209 23.17 -14.37 -3.77
CA ASP A 209 23.31 -13.07 -4.45
C ASP A 209 22.02 -12.45 -5.01
N SER A 210 20.87 -13.06 -4.71
CA SER A 210 19.57 -12.56 -5.11
C SER A 210 19.14 -11.35 -4.28
N SER A 211 18.12 -10.62 -4.76
CA SER A 211 17.50 -9.56 -3.96
C SER A 211 16.86 -10.12 -2.69
N ALA A 212 16.32 -11.34 -2.70
CA ALA A 212 15.75 -11.96 -1.52
C ALA A 212 16.78 -12.24 -0.41
N ALA A 213 17.96 -12.76 -0.79
CA ALA A 213 19.05 -12.96 0.15
C ALA A 213 19.58 -11.64 0.71
N ARG A 214 19.78 -10.63 -0.15
CA ARG A 214 20.28 -9.31 0.25
C ARG A 214 19.36 -8.55 1.20
N ASN A 215 18.04 -8.71 1.05
CA ASN A 215 17.06 -8.07 1.94
C ASN A 215 16.71 -8.92 3.17
N GLY A 216 17.39 -10.04 3.38
CA GLY A 216 17.22 -10.88 4.57
C GLY A 216 15.85 -11.55 4.65
N LEU A 217 15.31 -12.00 3.51
CA LEU A 217 14.16 -12.90 3.49
C LEU A 217 14.52 -14.17 4.28
N LEU A 218 13.59 -14.67 5.08
CA LEU A 218 13.84 -15.83 5.93
C LEU A 218 13.14 -17.07 5.37
N THR A 219 13.81 -18.21 5.44
CA THR A 219 13.20 -19.52 5.18
C THR A 219 12.25 -19.90 6.32
N GLU A 220 11.40 -20.90 6.11
CA GLU A 220 10.37 -21.33 7.06
C GLU A 220 9.30 -20.26 7.37
N HIS A 221 9.22 -19.22 6.54
CA HIS A 221 8.19 -18.18 6.61
C HIS A 221 7.12 -18.38 5.55
N TYR A 222 5.89 -18.01 5.86
CA TYR A 222 4.76 -18.04 4.94
C TYR A 222 4.52 -16.67 4.33
N ILE A 223 4.25 -16.63 3.03
CA ILE A 223 3.90 -15.41 2.31
C ILE A 223 2.44 -15.07 2.56
N CYS A 224 2.17 -13.81 2.89
CA CYS A 224 0.86 -13.33 3.33
C CYS A 224 0.26 -12.38 2.31
N GLU A 225 1.04 -11.36 1.97
CA GLU A 225 0.65 -10.37 0.98
C GLU A 225 1.81 -10.13 0.01
N ILE A 226 1.47 -9.87 -1.24
CA ILE A 226 2.39 -9.43 -2.28
C ILE A 226 1.83 -8.13 -2.86
N ASN A 227 2.57 -7.04 -2.73
CA ASN A 227 2.17 -5.69 -3.18
C ASN A 227 0.79 -5.24 -2.67
N GLY A 228 0.43 -5.68 -1.47
CA GLY A 228 -0.85 -5.37 -0.82
C GLY A 228 -2.01 -6.26 -1.24
N GLN A 229 -1.79 -7.29 -2.07
CA GLN A 229 -2.75 -8.35 -2.37
C GLN A 229 -2.54 -9.53 -1.43
N ASN A 230 -3.61 -9.97 -0.76
CA ASN A 230 -3.58 -11.15 0.10
C ASN A 230 -3.51 -12.42 -0.73
N VAL A 231 -2.53 -13.28 -0.43
CA VAL A 231 -2.31 -14.56 -1.12
C VAL A 231 -2.53 -15.78 -0.23
N ILE A 232 -2.94 -15.57 1.03
CA ILE A 232 -3.21 -16.64 1.99
C ILE A 232 -4.44 -17.46 1.54
N GLY A 233 -4.32 -18.78 1.57
CA GLY A 233 -5.42 -19.71 1.29
C GLY A 233 -5.72 -19.93 -0.20
N LEU A 234 -5.03 -19.23 -1.10
CA LEU A 234 -5.12 -19.49 -2.53
C LEU A 234 -4.42 -20.82 -2.85
N LYS A 235 -5.21 -21.80 -3.33
CA LYS A 235 -4.68 -23.09 -3.78
C LYS A 235 -3.80 -22.88 -5.02
N VAL A 236 -2.79 -23.74 -5.17
CA VAL A 236 -2.05 -23.86 -6.43
C VAL A 236 -3.01 -24.43 -7.47
N GLY A 237 -3.36 -23.62 -8.47
CA GLY A 237 -4.19 -24.05 -9.58
C GLY A 237 -3.38 -24.81 -10.64
N PRO A 238 -4.04 -25.32 -11.70
CA PRO A 238 -3.36 -26.00 -12.81
C PRO A 238 -2.43 -25.09 -13.61
N VAL A 239 -2.62 -23.77 -13.55
CA VAL A 239 -1.81 -22.75 -14.27
C VAL A 239 -0.57 -22.32 -13.46
N GLY A 240 -0.40 -22.83 -12.24
CA GLY A 240 0.64 -22.42 -11.31
C GLY A 240 0.06 -21.85 -10.02
N SER A 241 0.94 -21.46 -9.11
CA SER A 241 0.52 -20.78 -7.89
C SER A 241 0.22 -19.32 -8.20
N PHE A 242 -0.96 -18.81 -7.81
CA PHE A 242 -1.33 -17.38 -7.95
C PHE A 242 -0.24 -16.41 -7.46
N THR A 243 0.52 -16.81 -6.43
CA THR A 243 1.68 -16.06 -5.94
C THR A 243 2.77 -15.87 -6.99
N ALA A 244 3.00 -16.86 -7.85
CA ALA A 244 3.93 -16.76 -8.97
C ALA A 244 3.38 -15.78 -9.99
N ASP A 245 2.11 -15.91 -10.39
CA ASP A 245 1.51 -15.04 -11.40
C ASP A 245 1.53 -13.57 -10.98
N VAL A 246 1.19 -13.28 -9.71
CA VAL A 246 1.27 -11.93 -9.14
C VAL A 246 2.70 -11.42 -9.15
N LEU A 247 3.68 -12.25 -8.78
CA LEU A 247 5.09 -11.85 -8.81
C LEU A 247 5.59 -11.64 -10.24
N PHE A 248 5.16 -12.44 -11.20
CA PHE A 248 5.54 -12.32 -12.61
C PHE A 248 4.99 -11.03 -13.23
N HIS A 249 3.70 -10.73 -13.04
CA HIS A 249 3.05 -9.54 -13.61
C HIS A 249 3.32 -8.25 -12.83
N SER A 250 3.92 -8.35 -11.64
CA SER A 250 4.25 -7.18 -10.84
C SER A 250 5.38 -6.33 -11.44
N THR A 251 5.48 -5.08 -10.97
CA THR A 251 6.58 -4.16 -11.23
C THR A 251 7.95 -4.73 -10.77
N ASN A 252 9.02 -4.02 -11.11
CA ASN A 252 10.38 -4.39 -10.72
C ASN A 252 10.59 -4.43 -9.21
N GLU A 253 9.75 -3.74 -8.44
CA GLU A 253 9.80 -3.76 -6.98
C GLU A 253 8.63 -4.58 -6.42
N ASN A 254 8.96 -5.57 -5.62
CA ASN A 254 8.03 -6.46 -4.96
C ASN A 254 8.13 -6.31 -3.45
N ARG A 255 7.06 -5.81 -2.84
CA ARG A 255 6.88 -5.78 -1.39
C ARG A 255 6.13 -7.03 -0.96
N ILE A 256 6.81 -7.92 -0.27
CA ILE A 256 6.23 -9.14 0.29
C ILE A 256 6.09 -8.99 1.79
N ILE A 257 4.96 -9.46 2.32
CA ILE A 257 4.73 -9.54 3.75
C ILE A 257 4.70 -11.01 4.15
N THR A 258 5.41 -11.35 5.22
CA THR A 258 5.64 -12.73 5.65
C THR A 258 5.31 -12.95 7.12
N PHE A 259 4.90 -14.17 7.45
CA PHE A 259 4.68 -14.69 8.80
C PHE A 259 5.69 -15.78 9.12
N THR A 260 6.08 -15.90 10.39
CA THR A 260 6.72 -17.13 10.87
C THR A 260 5.74 -18.32 10.78
N ARG A 261 6.28 -19.53 10.68
CA ARG A 261 5.49 -20.78 10.72
C ARG A 261 4.57 -20.87 11.94
N PHE A 262 5.04 -20.49 13.12
CA PHE A 262 4.28 -20.58 14.37
C PHE A 262 2.94 -19.83 14.28
N TRP A 263 3.00 -18.56 13.90
CA TRP A 263 1.82 -17.70 13.76
C TRP A 263 0.90 -18.19 12.65
N TYR A 264 1.45 -18.62 11.51
CA TYR A 264 0.64 -19.18 10.42
C TYR A 264 -0.26 -20.33 10.90
N PHE A 265 0.28 -21.29 11.64
CA PHE A 265 -0.51 -22.41 12.15
C PHE A 265 -1.56 -21.97 13.19
N HIS A 266 -1.24 -21.04 14.08
CA HIS A 266 -2.22 -20.52 15.05
C HIS A 266 -3.41 -19.80 14.38
N PHE A 267 -3.18 -19.11 13.27
CA PHE A 267 -4.27 -18.48 12.52
C PHE A 267 -5.01 -19.45 11.59
N HIS A 268 -4.31 -20.39 10.96
CA HIS A 268 -4.86 -21.19 9.85
C HIS A 268 -5.30 -22.62 10.22
N LYS A 269 -4.70 -23.27 11.23
CA LYS A 269 -4.99 -24.69 11.56
C LYS A 269 -6.43 -24.92 12.01
N ALA A 270 -7.12 -23.89 12.49
CA ALA A 270 -8.53 -23.98 12.88
C ALA A 270 -9.52 -23.41 11.82
N LEU A 271 -9.09 -23.22 10.57
CA LEU A 271 -10.02 -23.18 9.42
C LEU A 271 -10.39 -24.59 8.93
N GLY A 272 -9.57 -25.61 9.25
CA GLY A 272 -9.83 -27.01 8.90
C GLY A 272 -10.77 -27.77 9.84
N ASN A 273 -11.25 -27.14 10.92
CA ASN A 273 -12.15 -27.77 11.90
C ASN A 273 -13.61 -27.29 11.79
N ASN A 274 -13.97 -26.53 10.74
CA ASN A 274 -15.35 -26.11 10.47
C ASN A 274 -15.59 -25.97 8.95
N LEU A 275 -15.36 -27.05 8.22
CA LEU A 275 -16.03 -27.33 6.94
C LEU A 275 -16.75 -28.66 7.11
#